data_AF-A0A4Q4T4Y0-F1
#
_entry.id   AF-A0A4Q4T4Y0-F1
#
_cell.length_a   1.000
_cell.length_b   1.000
_cell.length_c   1.000
_cell.angle_alpha   90.00
_cell.angle_beta   90.00
_cell.angle_gamma   90.00
#
_symmetry.space_group_name_H-M   'P 1'
#
loop_
_entity.id
_entity.type
_entity.pdbx_description
1 polymer ?
#
loop_
_entity_poly.entity_id
_entity_poly.type
_entity_poly.pdbx_seq_one_letter_code
_entity_poly.pdbx_strand_id
1 'polypeptide(L)'
;MNSHSFTEIIKTVINKAVPDVKVISVQPIPSNRLQRVYSVTATDGRLLMLTLSPPQTLRLLRSELYLVPTNFIVTKFLLNAKTIGDGRVSRTESTDGRVSPAESTDTVRTANQPEKEKQPARARVLCVPQTFVLPPIPRVISFSPWAVELGSSFNLFEPTEGIPLAHFPEPPTTAAERESIDFQVGRLVRGLAEATSPNGMFGPAAAVVAPNTVSLQPPTLSTAPSSRSWANAFHSLLEAILRDGEDMAVTISYHAIRSYLDRFSHVLDAVKVPRLVVPDASDDTNLLVSRAPAHTKENPYSRSEQEYSSEESTAPPPTGVHDLVENEEQPTASGKQTTSDDATSARKPSNIAVTGIWDWGSAVYGDPLFATAFNQEASSEFLRGFRLSPRADRSPRSRKTLKRSRDEDNPQEDDSDKDDENDIIEDRDNASIRLLLYECYHATVGVVTQFYRPGPDSNTKELAARRRLAAALVALNEVGEAVVGKRPRRVSGDTWPPWPPMKKRKRDDGSSADAHGKL
;
A
#
# COMPACT_ATOMS: atom_id res chain seq x y z
N MET A 1 21.91 28.64 6.22
CA MET A 1 20.74 29.53 6.33
C MET A 1 20.27 29.52 7.77
N ASN A 2 19.92 30.68 8.35
CA ASN A 2 19.33 30.73 9.69
C ASN A 2 17.88 30.22 9.64
N SER A 3 17.44 29.49 10.67
CA SER A 3 16.10 28.88 10.71
C SER A 3 14.98 29.88 10.41
N HIS A 4 15.03 31.07 11.02
CA HIS A 4 14.05 32.13 10.78
C HIS A 4 13.99 32.60 9.32
N SER A 5 15.13 32.68 8.62
CA SER A 5 15.16 33.07 7.20
C SER A 5 14.57 31.98 6.30
N PHE A 6 14.77 30.71 6.64
CA PHE A 6 14.20 29.59 5.90
C PHE A 6 12.68 29.49 6.08
N THR A 7 12.16 29.79 7.29
CA THR A 7 10.72 29.87 7.54
C THR A 7 10.04 30.97 6.72
N GLU A 8 10.62 32.16 6.60
CA GLU A 8 10.05 33.23 5.75
C GLU A 8 10.05 32.87 4.26
N ILE A 9 11.05 32.11 3.79
CA ILE A 9 11.05 31.55 2.43
C ILE A 9 9.89 30.56 2.24
N ILE A 10 9.67 29.64 3.18
CA ILE A 10 8.53 28.71 3.13
C ILE A 10 7.20 29.46 3.08
N LYS A 11 7.01 30.48 3.93
CA LYS A 11 5.81 31.33 3.91
C LYS A 11 5.62 31.98 2.54
N THR A 12 6.69 32.50 1.94
CA THR A 12 6.65 33.15 0.61
C THR A 12 6.21 32.17 -0.48
N VAL A 13 6.75 30.95 -0.49
CA VAL A 13 6.38 29.91 -1.47
C VAL A 13 4.93 29.47 -1.29
N ILE A 14 4.45 29.31 -0.05
CA ILE A 14 3.09 28.85 0.23
C ILE A 14 2.06 29.94 -0.09
N ASN A 15 2.33 31.21 0.25
CA ASN A 15 1.48 32.34 -0.12
C ASN A 15 1.37 32.50 -1.65
N LYS A 16 2.39 32.10 -2.43
CA LYS A 16 2.30 32.05 -3.91
C LYS A 16 1.46 30.88 -4.42
N ALA A 17 1.48 29.75 -3.74
CA ALA A 17 0.72 28.55 -4.08
C ALA A 17 -0.76 28.64 -3.65
N VAL A 18 -1.05 29.37 -2.57
CA VAL A 18 -2.38 29.58 -1.99
C VAL A 18 -2.53 31.06 -1.59
N PRO A 19 -2.86 31.96 -2.54
CA PRO A 19 -2.88 33.42 -2.30
C PRO A 19 -3.84 33.89 -1.22
N ASP A 20 -4.95 33.17 -1.03
CA ASP A 20 -6.03 33.55 -0.10
C ASP A 20 -5.70 33.24 1.37
N VAL A 21 -4.53 32.66 1.66
CA VAL A 21 -4.19 32.07 2.94
C VAL A 21 -2.83 32.57 3.42
N LYS A 22 -2.74 32.90 4.71
CA LYS A 22 -1.46 33.19 5.38
C LYS A 22 -1.02 32.00 6.21
N VAL A 23 0.28 31.78 6.27
CA VAL A 23 0.91 30.77 7.13
C VAL A 23 1.05 31.31 8.56
N ILE A 24 0.42 30.64 9.51
CA ILE A 24 0.56 30.90 10.96
C ILE A 24 1.90 30.35 11.46
N SER A 25 2.17 29.07 11.17
CA SER A 25 3.33 28.34 11.69
C SER A 25 3.89 27.38 10.65
N VAL A 26 5.18 27.07 10.78
CA VAL A 26 5.89 26.04 10.02
C VAL A 26 6.69 25.23 11.04
N GLN A 27 6.47 23.92 11.09
CA GLN A 27 7.16 23.02 12.01
C GLN A 27 7.75 21.84 11.22
N PRO A 28 9.04 21.50 11.37
CA PRO A 28 9.60 20.30 10.77
C PRO A 28 8.94 19.06 11.40
N ILE A 29 8.57 18.09 10.58
CA ILE A 29 8.09 16.79 11.04
C ILE A 29 9.31 15.85 11.12
N PRO A 30 9.65 15.31 12.30
CA PRO A 30 10.66 14.26 12.41
C PRO A 30 10.27 13.08 11.50
N SER A 31 11.18 12.65 10.63
CA SER A 31 10.90 11.59 9.67
C SER A 31 12.16 10.79 9.40
N ASN A 32 12.00 9.47 9.34
CA ASN A 32 13.03 8.53 8.90
C ASN A 32 13.10 8.43 7.35
N ARG A 33 12.26 9.19 6.64
CA ARG A 33 12.25 9.30 5.18
C ARG A 33 13.35 10.26 4.71
N LEU A 34 13.77 10.11 3.45
CA LEU A 34 14.84 10.93 2.85
C LEU A 34 14.39 12.37 2.55
N GLN A 35 13.10 12.57 2.30
CA GLN A 35 12.50 13.88 2.05
C GLN A 35 12.41 14.69 3.36
N ARG A 36 12.59 16.01 3.27
CA ARG A 36 12.36 16.92 4.40
C ARG A 36 10.89 17.31 4.41
N VAL A 37 10.18 17.06 5.51
CA VAL A 37 8.74 17.32 5.62
C VAL A 37 8.46 18.38 6.68
N TYR A 38 7.55 19.29 6.35
CA TYR A 38 7.12 20.37 7.24
C TYR A 38 5.60 20.39 7.33
N SER A 39 5.10 20.45 8.57
CA SER A 39 3.72 20.78 8.89
C SER A 39 3.55 22.29 8.82
N VAL A 40 2.46 22.76 8.22
CA VAL A 40 2.17 24.18 8.03
C VAL A 40 0.73 24.46 8.45
N THR A 41 0.54 25.29 9.47
CA THR A 41 -0.79 25.72 9.89
C THR A 41 -1.18 27.00 9.16
N ALA A 42 -2.34 26.99 8.53
CA ALA A 42 -2.90 28.09 7.76
C ALA A 42 -3.94 28.91 8.54
N THR A 43 -4.16 30.18 8.14
CA THR A 43 -5.14 31.07 8.78
C THR A 43 -6.60 30.67 8.60
N ASP A 44 -6.90 29.82 7.62
CA ASP A 44 -8.23 29.25 7.40
C ASP A 44 -8.47 27.97 8.24
N GLY A 45 -7.53 27.62 9.11
CA GLY A 45 -7.58 26.41 9.96
C GLY A 45 -7.07 25.14 9.26
N ARG A 46 -6.68 25.19 7.98
CA ARG A 46 -6.11 24.01 7.31
C ARG A 46 -4.73 23.67 7.85
N LEU A 47 -4.45 22.37 7.88
CA LEU A 47 -3.12 21.81 8.04
C LEU A 47 -2.60 21.41 6.66
N LEU A 48 -1.47 21.97 6.24
CA LEU A 48 -0.82 21.63 4.97
C LEU A 48 0.50 20.90 5.24
N MET A 49 0.87 20.00 4.33
CA MET A 49 2.14 19.29 4.37
C MET A 49 3.01 19.74 3.19
N LEU A 50 4.17 20.31 3.50
CA LEU A 50 5.20 20.68 2.55
C LEU A 50 6.31 19.61 2.56
N THR A 51 6.52 18.97 1.42
CA THR A 51 7.56 17.96 1.21
C THR A 51 8.63 18.51 0.27
N LEU A 52 9.88 18.60 0.74
CA LEU A 52 11.02 19.06 -0.05
C LEU A 52 11.94 17.89 -0.44
N SER A 53 12.71 18.08 -1.51
CA SER A 53 13.80 17.16 -1.86
C SER A 53 14.73 16.89 -0.67
N PRO A 54 15.34 15.69 -0.61
CA PRO A 54 16.44 15.39 0.31
C PRO A 54 17.55 16.46 0.25
N PRO A 55 18.32 16.64 1.34
CA PRO A 55 19.47 17.55 1.33
C PRO A 55 20.47 17.18 0.22
N GLN A 56 21.04 18.17 -0.48
CA GLN A 56 22.03 17.94 -1.53
C GLN A 56 23.32 17.28 -1.03
N THR A 57 23.58 17.33 0.28
CA THR A 57 24.69 16.64 0.96
C THR A 57 24.47 15.15 1.15
N LEU A 58 23.22 14.67 0.99
CA LEU A 58 22.86 13.27 1.18
C LEU A 58 22.97 12.54 -0.16
N ARG A 59 23.83 11.52 -0.23
CA ARG A 59 23.95 10.68 -1.43
C ARG A 59 22.69 9.82 -1.59
N LEU A 60 22.05 9.95 -2.74
CA LEU A 60 20.84 9.23 -3.12
C LEU A 60 21.18 8.06 -4.04
N LEU A 61 20.44 6.96 -3.90
CA LEU A 61 20.42 5.87 -4.89
C LEU A 61 19.77 6.38 -6.20
N ARG A 62 20.06 5.73 -7.32
CA ARG A 62 19.47 6.08 -8.63
C ARG A 62 17.93 6.03 -8.62
N SER A 63 17.34 5.13 -7.84
CA SER A 63 15.89 5.01 -7.62
C SER A 63 15.28 6.15 -6.78
N GLU A 64 16.10 6.89 -6.03
CA GLU A 64 15.65 7.92 -5.07
C GLU A 64 15.72 9.35 -5.64
N LEU A 65 16.27 9.53 -6.85
CA LEU A 65 16.46 10.84 -7.47
C LEU A 65 15.14 11.58 -7.76
N TYR A 66 14.03 10.85 -7.89
CA TYR A 66 12.75 11.39 -8.35
C TYR A 66 11.60 11.27 -7.31
N LEU A 67 11.91 11.02 -6.03
CA LEU A 67 10.90 10.80 -4.98
C LEU A 67 9.80 11.88 -4.94
N VAL A 68 10.18 13.17 -4.98
CA VAL A 68 9.22 14.30 -4.91
C VAL A 68 8.34 14.39 -6.18
N PRO A 69 8.91 14.43 -7.42
CA PRO A 69 8.11 14.31 -8.64
C PRO A 69 7.20 13.08 -8.70
N THR A 70 7.69 11.89 -8.36
CA THR A 70 6.89 10.65 -8.39
C THR A 70 5.67 10.78 -7.47
N ASN A 71 5.86 11.30 -6.25
CA ASN A 71 4.78 11.45 -5.28
C ASN A 71 3.67 12.39 -5.80
N PHE A 72 4.02 13.54 -6.40
CA PHE A 72 3.04 14.42 -7.07
C PHE A 72 2.35 13.76 -8.26
N ILE A 73 3.11 13.11 -9.15
CA ILE A 73 2.59 12.51 -10.39
C ILE A 73 1.56 11.41 -10.07
N VAL A 74 1.89 10.53 -9.11
CA VAL A 74 1.03 9.40 -8.73
C VAL A 74 -0.22 9.88 -8.00
N THR A 75 -0.09 10.74 -6.98
CA THR A 75 -1.24 11.27 -6.24
C THR A 75 -2.20 12.03 -7.15
N LYS A 76 -1.69 12.91 -8.03
CA LYS A 76 -2.51 13.64 -9.02
C LYS A 76 -3.19 12.70 -10.02
N PHE A 77 -2.49 11.68 -10.53
CA PHE A 77 -3.07 10.70 -11.45
C PHE A 77 -4.22 9.91 -10.80
N LEU A 78 -4.01 9.40 -9.59
CA LEU A 78 -5.01 8.62 -8.88
C LEU A 78 -6.23 9.47 -8.46
N LEU A 79 -6.04 10.75 -8.09
CA LEU A 79 -7.15 11.68 -7.82
C LEU A 79 -7.98 11.94 -9.09
N ASN A 80 -7.34 12.18 -10.23
CA ASN A 80 -8.05 12.34 -11.51
C ASN A 80 -8.79 11.06 -11.92
N ALA A 81 -8.23 9.90 -11.61
CA ALA A 81 -8.87 8.62 -11.88
C ALA A 81 -10.11 8.38 -10.99
N LYS A 82 -10.09 8.84 -9.72
CA LYS A 82 -11.28 8.85 -8.84
C LYS A 82 -12.39 9.73 -9.41
N THR A 83 -12.10 10.99 -9.79
CA THR A 83 -13.13 11.94 -10.24
C THR A 83 -13.80 11.53 -11.57
N ILE A 84 -13.05 10.91 -12.49
CA ILE A 84 -13.61 10.34 -13.73
C ILE A 84 -14.53 9.13 -13.43
N GLY A 85 -14.24 8.38 -12.37
CA GLY A 85 -15.07 7.26 -11.92
C GLY A 85 -16.45 7.69 -11.42
N ASP A 86 -16.53 8.74 -10.59
CA ASP A 86 -17.79 9.24 -10.02
C ASP A 86 -18.68 9.96 -11.06
N GLY A 87 -18.09 10.61 -12.07
CA GLY A 87 -18.79 11.50 -13.01
C GLY A 87 -19.73 10.85 -14.03
N ARG A 88 -20.05 9.55 -13.92
CA ARG A 88 -20.80 8.79 -14.96
C ARG A 88 -22.24 8.42 -14.61
N VAL A 89 -22.92 9.23 -13.79
CA VAL A 89 -24.39 9.23 -13.68
C VAL A 89 -24.93 10.65 -13.82
N SER A 90 -25.16 11.06 -15.07
CA SER A 90 -26.02 12.19 -15.46
C SER A 90 -26.35 12.05 -16.93
N ARG A 91 -27.33 11.19 -17.23
CA ARG A 91 -27.90 11.06 -18.58
C ARG A 91 -28.93 12.17 -18.74
N THR A 92 -28.50 13.38 -19.08
CA THR A 92 -29.42 14.41 -19.56
C THR A 92 -29.92 14.00 -20.93
N GLU A 93 -31.19 13.63 -20.99
CA GLU A 93 -31.92 13.45 -22.23
C GLU A 93 -32.06 14.83 -22.89
N SER A 94 -31.29 15.07 -23.95
CA SER A 94 -31.60 16.10 -24.93
C SER A 94 -32.41 15.47 -26.06
N THR A 95 -33.73 15.43 -25.86
CA THR A 95 -34.65 15.53 -26.99
C THR A 95 -34.37 16.84 -27.70
N ASP A 96 -33.76 16.77 -28.88
CA ASP A 96 -34.25 17.58 -29.96
C ASP A 96 -34.13 16.84 -31.29
N GLY A 97 -35.09 17.08 -32.16
CA GLY A 97 -35.14 16.43 -33.45
C GLY A 97 -35.51 17.41 -34.55
N ARG A 98 -35.27 16.92 -35.77
CA ARG A 98 -35.97 17.28 -37.02
C ARG A 98 -35.32 18.36 -37.91
N VAL A 99 -35.22 17.94 -39.18
CA VAL A 99 -35.12 18.71 -40.44
C VAL A 99 -33.76 19.26 -40.86
N SER A 100 -33.09 18.45 -41.70
CA SER A 100 -32.56 18.75 -43.05
C SER A 100 -31.87 20.09 -43.37
N PRO A 101 -30.85 20.01 -44.25
CA PRO A 101 -31.05 20.54 -45.60
C PRO A 101 -30.85 19.50 -46.71
N ALA A 102 -31.48 19.73 -47.85
CA ALA A 102 -31.39 18.91 -49.06
C ALA A 102 -30.72 19.69 -50.21
N GLU A 103 -30.47 19.00 -51.33
CA GLU A 103 -30.00 19.51 -52.64
C GLU A 103 -28.50 19.88 -52.66
N SER A 104 -27.56 19.16 -53.28
CA SER A 104 -27.49 18.33 -54.52
C SER A 104 -27.31 19.11 -55.83
N THR A 105 -26.06 19.17 -56.32
CA THR A 105 -25.62 18.93 -57.72
C THR A 105 -24.08 18.76 -57.68
N ASP A 106 -23.48 17.59 -57.84
CA ASP A 106 -23.27 16.82 -59.07
C ASP A 106 -22.26 17.46 -60.08
N THR A 107 -21.02 16.96 -60.13
CA THR A 107 -20.48 16.26 -61.32
C THR A 107 -19.01 15.82 -61.18
N VAL A 108 -18.76 14.63 -61.73
CA VAL A 108 -17.53 13.81 -61.72
C VAL A 108 -16.28 14.47 -62.34
N ARG A 109 -15.12 14.27 -61.70
CA ARG A 109 -13.83 14.07 -62.40
C ARG A 109 -12.99 12.96 -61.77
N THR A 110 -12.62 11.98 -62.60
CA THR A 110 -11.78 10.84 -62.27
C THR A 110 -10.30 11.17 -62.48
N ALA A 111 -9.44 10.97 -61.47
CA ALA A 111 -8.05 10.51 -61.63
C ALA A 111 -7.31 10.34 -60.29
N ASN A 112 -6.67 9.18 -60.14
CA ASN A 112 -5.42 8.91 -59.41
C ASN A 112 -5.38 8.94 -57.86
N GLN A 113 -4.98 7.77 -57.35
CA GLN A 113 -4.38 7.44 -56.04
C GLN A 113 -3.11 8.28 -55.75
N PRO A 114 -2.66 8.43 -54.47
CA PRO A 114 -2.34 7.28 -53.62
C PRO A 114 -2.61 7.36 -52.10
N GLU A 115 -2.43 6.17 -51.50
CA GLU A 115 -2.08 5.85 -50.11
C GLU A 115 -3.09 6.02 -48.96
N LYS A 116 -3.24 4.91 -48.22
CA LYS A 116 -4.08 4.78 -47.02
C LYS A 116 -3.29 5.24 -45.79
N GLU A 117 -3.45 6.49 -45.37
CA GLU A 117 -3.17 6.84 -43.98
C GLU A 117 -4.14 6.09 -43.05
N LYS A 118 -3.59 5.18 -42.25
CA LYS A 118 -4.32 4.62 -41.11
C LYS A 118 -4.45 5.71 -40.05
N GLN A 119 -5.67 6.20 -39.86
CA GLN A 119 -6.01 7.12 -38.77
C GLN A 119 -5.46 6.61 -37.43
N PRO A 120 -4.95 7.50 -36.56
CA PRO A 120 -4.40 7.10 -35.27
C PRO A 120 -5.48 6.46 -34.40
N ALA A 121 -5.09 5.41 -33.68
CA ALA A 121 -5.99 4.65 -32.84
C ALA A 121 -6.66 5.56 -31.78
N ARG A 122 -7.99 5.47 -31.67
CA ARG A 122 -8.78 6.10 -30.60
C ARG A 122 -8.10 5.88 -29.25
N ALA A 123 -7.88 6.97 -28.51
CA ALA A 123 -7.41 6.91 -27.14
C ALA A 123 -8.28 5.92 -26.33
N ARG A 124 -7.66 4.85 -25.83
CA ARG A 124 -8.35 3.88 -24.97
C ARG A 124 -8.71 4.59 -23.68
N VAL A 125 -10.01 4.73 -23.44
CA VAL A 125 -10.55 5.27 -22.17
C VAL A 125 -10.10 4.35 -21.04
N LEU A 126 -9.47 4.94 -20.02
CA LEU A 126 -9.08 4.27 -18.78
C LEU A 126 -10.31 3.69 -18.07
N CYS A 127 -10.27 2.40 -17.76
CA CYS A 127 -11.16 1.79 -16.78
C CYS A 127 -10.45 1.69 -15.44
N VAL A 128 -10.54 2.73 -14.61
CA VAL A 128 -10.60 2.49 -13.16
C VAL A 128 -12.04 2.04 -12.88
N PRO A 129 -12.26 0.83 -12.33
CA PRO A 129 -13.60 0.35 -12.04
C PRO A 129 -14.31 1.29 -11.06
N GLN A 130 -15.55 1.69 -11.37
CA GLN A 130 -16.35 2.66 -10.59
C GLN A 130 -16.76 2.17 -9.18
N THR A 131 -16.14 1.12 -8.68
CA THR A 131 -16.48 0.43 -7.42
C THR A 131 -15.31 0.39 -6.43
N PHE A 132 -14.14 0.91 -6.78
CA PHE A 132 -12.94 0.77 -5.97
C PHE A 132 -12.67 2.01 -5.09
N VAL A 133 -12.77 1.82 -3.77
CA VAL A 133 -12.30 2.80 -2.79
C VAL A 133 -10.80 2.63 -2.56
N LEU A 134 -10.00 3.25 -3.44
CA LEU A 134 -8.61 3.62 -3.14
C LEU A 134 -8.54 4.27 -1.75
N PRO A 135 -7.46 4.07 -0.96
CA PRO A 135 -7.28 4.77 0.31
C PRO A 135 -7.45 6.30 0.14
N PRO A 136 -7.71 7.04 1.22
CA PRO A 136 -7.49 8.48 1.27
C PRO A 136 -6.12 8.87 0.68
N ILE A 137 -6.13 9.64 -0.41
CA ILE A 137 -4.93 10.08 -1.13
C ILE A 137 -4.69 11.55 -0.77
N PRO A 138 -3.45 11.96 -0.46
CA PRO A 138 -3.13 13.35 -0.15
C PRO A 138 -3.62 14.28 -1.26
N ARG A 139 -4.40 15.32 -0.90
CA ARG A 139 -4.96 16.23 -1.89
C ARG A 139 -3.89 17.20 -2.33
N VAL A 140 -3.54 17.11 -3.61
CA VAL A 140 -2.48 17.90 -4.22
C VAL A 140 -2.90 19.36 -4.37
N ILE A 141 -2.15 20.28 -3.76
CA ILE A 141 -2.33 21.74 -3.94
C ILE A 141 -1.38 22.24 -5.02
N SER A 142 -0.08 21.99 -4.86
CA SER A 142 0.95 22.55 -5.73
C SER A 142 2.20 21.66 -5.81
N PHE A 143 2.95 21.81 -6.90
CA PHE A 143 4.26 21.20 -7.12
C PHE A 143 5.11 22.18 -7.91
N SER A 144 6.40 22.23 -7.56
CA SER A 144 7.42 22.77 -8.46
C SER A 144 8.58 21.77 -8.59
N PRO A 145 9.01 21.45 -9.83
CA PRO A 145 10.23 20.67 -10.03
C PRO A 145 11.49 21.44 -9.63
N TRP A 146 11.41 22.78 -9.54
CA TRP A 146 12.51 23.62 -9.06
C TRP A 146 11.97 24.96 -8.52
N ALA A 147 12.02 25.15 -7.20
CA ALA A 147 11.79 26.46 -6.59
C ALA A 147 13.13 27.10 -6.25
N VAL A 148 13.49 28.17 -6.99
CA VAL A 148 14.75 28.92 -6.80
C VAL A 148 14.93 29.35 -5.34
N GLU A 149 13.85 29.79 -4.70
CA GLU A 149 13.81 30.27 -3.32
C GLU A 149 14.16 29.16 -2.29
N LEU A 150 13.79 27.91 -2.60
CA LEU A 150 14.04 26.72 -1.76
C LEU A 150 15.27 25.90 -2.21
N GLY A 151 15.91 26.26 -3.34
CA GLY A 151 17.01 25.52 -3.96
C GLY A 151 16.70 24.04 -4.24
N SER A 152 15.43 23.67 -4.38
CA SER A 152 14.97 22.27 -4.45
C SER A 152 13.56 22.16 -5.06
N SER A 153 13.16 20.93 -5.42
CA SER A 153 11.76 20.62 -5.78
C SER A 153 10.90 20.51 -4.52
N PHE A 154 9.61 20.84 -4.63
CA PHE A 154 8.65 20.70 -3.53
C PHE A 154 7.29 20.21 -3.98
N ASN A 155 6.61 19.50 -3.09
CA ASN A 155 5.17 19.24 -3.14
C ASN A 155 4.47 19.94 -1.97
N LEU A 156 3.26 20.46 -2.21
CA LEU A 156 2.36 20.96 -1.18
C LEU A 156 1.03 20.19 -1.26
N PHE A 157 0.64 19.56 -0.15
CA PHE A 157 -0.57 18.74 -0.05
C PHE A 157 -1.44 19.17 1.15
N GLU A 158 -2.74 18.88 1.09
CA GLU A 158 -3.52 18.61 2.30
C GLU A 158 -3.24 17.14 2.68
N PRO A 159 -2.73 16.86 3.90
CA PRO A 159 -2.29 15.52 4.28
C PRO A 159 -3.47 14.55 4.41
N THR A 160 -3.21 13.28 4.15
CA THR A 160 -4.12 12.19 4.54
C THR A 160 -4.21 12.12 6.07
N GLU A 161 -5.40 11.82 6.60
CA GLU A 161 -5.62 11.61 8.04
C GLU A 161 -4.67 10.52 8.59
N GLY A 162 -4.20 10.69 9.83
CA GLY A 162 -3.40 9.71 10.55
C GLY A 162 -1.94 10.12 10.71
N ILE A 163 -1.19 9.26 11.39
CA ILE A 163 0.22 9.44 11.75
C ILE A 163 0.96 8.16 11.31
N PRO A 164 2.22 8.24 10.84
CA PRO A 164 3.01 7.05 10.52
C PRO A 164 3.12 6.11 11.73
N LEU A 165 2.87 4.81 11.54
CA LEU A 165 2.81 3.81 12.62
C LEU A 165 4.08 3.80 13.50
N ALA A 166 5.26 4.01 12.92
CA ALA A 166 6.55 4.09 13.62
C ALA A 166 6.70 5.32 14.54
N HIS A 167 5.84 6.33 14.40
CA HIS A 167 5.78 7.53 15.25
C HIS A 167 4.44 7.63 15.99
N PHE A 168 3.63 6.56 16.00
CA PHE A 168 2.30 6.59 16.60
C PHE A 168 2.41 6.61 18.14
N PRO A 169 1.80 7.58 18.84
CA PRO A 169 2.07 7.84 20.27
C PRO A 169 1.83 6.63 21.19
N GLU A 170 0.82 5.83 20.87
CA GLU A 170 0.54 4.56 21.55
C GLU A 170 0.58 3.46 20.47
N PRO A 171 1.72 2.79 20.25
CA PRO A 171 1.84 1.75 19.22
C PRO A 171 0.88 0.58 19.49
N PRO A 172 0.63 -0.32 18.52
CA PRO A 172 -0.16 -1.53 18.75
C PRO A 172 0.51 -2.37 19.85
N THR A 173 -0.22 -2.57 20.94
CA THR A 173 0.30 -3.23 22.16
C THR A 173 0.01 -4.72 22.18
N THR A 174 -1.01 -5.15 21.45
CA THR A 174 -1.44 -6.54 21.39
C THR A 174 -1.14 -7.19 20.03
N ALA A 175 -0.90 -8.50 20.03
CA ALA A 175 -0.78 -9.27 18.79
C ALA A 175 -2.05 -9.15 17.92
N ALA A 176 -3.23 -9.09 18.54
CA ALA A 176 -4.51 -8.92 17.84
C ALA A 176 -4.66 -7.55 17.15
N GLU A 177 -4.11 -6.47 17.72
CA GLU A 177 -4.03 -5.18 17.02
C GLU A 177 -3.10 -5.26 15.81
N ARG A 178 -1.94 -5.90 15.91
CA ARG A 178 -1.03 -6.07 14.76
C ARG A 178 -1.63 -6.97 13.69
N GLU A 179 -2.27 -8.08 14.06
CA GLU A 179 -3.07 -8.95 13.17
C GLU A 179 -4.11 -8.13 12.38
N SER A 180 -4.84 -7.23 13.05
CA SER A 180 -5.82 -6.36 12.40
C SER A 180 -5.19 -5.32 11.47
N ILE A 181 -4.07 -4.70 11.87
CA ILE A 181 -3.32 -3.76 11.01
C ILE A 181 -2.82 -4.49 9.76
N ASP A 182 -2.18 -5.64 9.92
CA ASP A 182 -1.67 -6.46 8.82
C ASP A 182 -2.80 -6.83 7.83
N PHE A 183 -3.98 -7.23 8.32
CA PHE A 183 -5.16 -7.48 7.48
C PHE A 183 -5.60 -6.24 6.69
N GLN A 184 -5.60 -5.06 7.32
CA GLN A 184 -5.92 -3.79 6.64
C GLN A 184 -4.84 -3.40 5.62
N VAL A 185 -3.55 -3.65 5.92
CA VAL A 185 -2.42 -3.49 4.98
C VAL A 185 -2.57 -4.42 3.77
N GLY A 186 -3.02 -5.66 3.98
CA GLY A 186 -3.33 -6.59 2.90
C GLY A 186 -4.37 -6.03 1.93
N ARG A 187 -5.48 -5.50 2.48
CA ARG A 187 -6.52 -4.81 1.69
C ARG A 187 -6.00 -3.57 0.97
N LEU A 188 -5.17 -2.77 1.63
CA LEU A 188 -4.53 -1.57 1.06
C LEU A 188 -3.67 -1.93 -0.15
N VAL A 189 -2.74 -2.87 -0.01
CA VAL A 189 -1.83 -3.31 -1.09
C VAL A 189 -2.61 -3.97 -2.23
N ARG A 190 -3.63 -4.79 -1.92
CA ARG A 190 -4.55 -5.34 -2.94
C ARG A 190 -5.24 -4.23 -3.73
N GLY A 191 -5.75 -3.22 -3.03
CA GLY A 191 -6.39 -2.06 -3.64
C GLY A 191 -5.46 -1.31 -4.58
N LEU A 192 -4.25 -0.96 -4.13
CA LEU A 192 -3.26 -0.29 -4.99
C LEU A 192 -3.04 -1.07 -6.29
N ALA A 193 -2.90 -2.38 -6.20
CA ALA A 193 -2.70 -3.26 -7.35
C ALA A 193 -3.95 -3.44 -8.26
N GLU A 194 -5.12 -2.91 -7.90
CA GLU A 194 -6.26 -2.76 -8.83
C GLU A 194 -6.08 -1.55 -9.77
N ALA A 195 -5.24 -0.57 -9.43
CA ALA A 195 -4.88 0.53 -10.32
C ALA A 195 -3.79 0.07 -11.33
N THR A 196 -4.13 0.09 -12.62
CA THR A 196 -3.23 -0.34 -13.71
C THR A 196 -2.58 0.84 -14.42
N SER A 197 -1.47 0.57 -15.13
CA SER A 197 -0.72 1.59 -15.87
C SER A 197 -1.54 2.24 -16.98
N PRO A 198 -1.54 3.58 -17.11
CA PRO A 198 -2.36 4.30 -18.09
C PRO A 198 -1.96 4.08 -19.56
N ASN A 199 -0.75 3.63 -19.83
CA ASN A 199 -0.24 3.33 -21.18
C ASN A 199 0.16 1.86 -21.35
N GLY A 200 -0.13 1.00 -20.37
CA GLY A 200 0.29 -0.41 -20.38
C GLY A 200 1.80 -0.61 -20.25
N MET A 201 2.55 0.41 -19.81
CA MET A 201 3.98 0.32 -19.57
C MET A 201 4.29 -0.02 -18.10
N PHE A 202 5.37 -0.77 -17.91
CA PHE A 202 6.00 -1.13 -16.65
C PHE A 202 7.14 -0.19 -16.28
N GLY A 203 7.54 -0.17 -15.00
CA GLY A 203 8.70 0.58 -14.49
C GLY A 203 8.33 1.66 -13.46
N PRO A 204 9.26 2.57 -13.11
CA PRO A 204 9.01 3.65 -12.15
C PRO A 204 7.79 4.50 -12.51
N ALA A 205 6.94 4.81 -11.54
CA ALA A 205 5.65 5.44 -11.81
C ALA A 205 5.78 6.84 -12.43
N ALA A 206 6.83 7.61 -12.10
CA ALA A 206 7.15 8.85 -12.82
C ALA A 206 7.37 8.61 -14.32
N ALA A 207 8.14 7.60 -14.72
CA ALA A 207 8.41 7.30 -16.13
C ALA A 207 7.18 6.76 -16.89
N VAL A 208 6.30 6.05 -16.16
CA VAL A 208 5.07 5.47 -16.72
C VAL A 208 3.97 6.54 -16.90
N VAL A 209 3.84 7.46 -15.94
CA VAL A 209 2.71 8.42 -15.89
C VAL A 209 3.08 9.80 -16.46
N ALA A 210 4.33 10.27 -16.32
CA ALA A 210 4.74 11.60 -16.79
C ALA A 210 4.45 11.90 -18.28
N PRO A 211 4.59 10.94 -19.23
CA PRO A 211 4.25 11.16 -20.64
C PRO A 211 2.79 11.57 -20.87
N ASN A 212 1.88 11.23 -19.95
CA ASN A 212 0.46 11.59 -20.01
C ASN A 212 0.14 12.91 -19.27
N THR A 213 1.12 13.51 -18.59
CA THR A 213 0.98 14.80 -17.88
C THR A 213 1.75 15.89 -18.61
N VAL A 214 1.10 16.49 -19.61
CA VAL A 214 1.61 17.47 -20.60
C VAL A 214 2.28 18.74 -19.99
N SER A 215 2.28 18.89 -18.66
CA SER A 215 2.79 20.07 -17.93
C SER A 215 4.06 19.81 -17.09
N LEU A 216 4.66 18.61 -17.13
CA LEU A 216 5.68 18.17 -16.15
C LEU A 216 6.99 17.69 -16.78
N GLN A 217 7.53 18.43 -17.76
CA GLN A 217 8.89 18.23 -18.27
C GLN A 217 9.88 19.24 -17.66
N PRO A 218 10.51 18.97 -16.50
CA PRO A 218 11.82 19.53 -16.22
C PRO A 218 12.85 18.93 -17.19
N PRO A 219 13.81 19.71 -17.71
CA PRO A 219 14.83 19.22 -18.66
C PRO A 219 15.83 18.21 -18.07
N THR A 220 15.67 17.85 -16.79
CA THR A 220 16.53 16.93 -16.03
C THR A 220 15.86 15.60 -15.68
N LEU A 221 14.60 15.38 -16.06
CA LEU A 221 14.00 14.03 -16.08
C LEU A 221 14.59 13.25 -17.25
N SER A 222 15.85 12.82 -17.12
CA SER A 222 16.37 11.68 -17.88
C SER A 222 15.59 10.46 -17.39
N THR A 223 14.46 10.21 -18.04
CA THR A 223 13.44 9.28 -17.58
C THR A 223 14.05 7.90 -17.42
N ALA A 224 13.99 7.35 -16.20
CA ALA A 224 14.19 5.92 -16.00
C ALA A 224 13.31 5.16 -17.02
N PRO A 225 13.83 4.18 -17.76
CA PRO A 225 13.11 3.64 -18.91
C PRO A 225 11.83 2.94 -18.46
N SER A 226 10.69 3.36 -19.02
CA SER A 226 9.48 2.55 -18.97
C SER A 226 9.54 1.48 -20.06
N SER A 227 8.98 0.30 -19.77
CA SER A 227 9.13 -0.90 -20.60
C SER A 227 7.78 -1.53 -20.94
N ARG A 228 7.71 -2.28 -22.05
CA ARG A 228 6.53 -3.10 -22.42
C ARG A 228 6.50 -4.48 -21.76
N SER A 229 7.60 -4.89 -21.13
CA SER A 229 7.76 -6.14 -20.39
C SER A 229 8.20 -5.82 -18.96
N TRP A 230 7.65 -6.57 -18.00
CA TRP A 230 8.07 -6.50 -16.60
C TRP A 230 9.51 -7.00 -16.41
N ALA A 231 9.95 -8.02 -17.15
CA ALA A 231 11.33 -8.52 -17.08
C ALA A 231 12.36 -7.41 -17.36
N ASN A 232 12.16 -6.64 -18.44
CA ASN A 232 13.03 -5.52 -18.80
C ASN A 232 12.93 -4.32 -17.81
N ALA A 233 11.74 -4.07 -17.25
CA ALA A 233 11.57 -3.04 -16.21
C ALA A 233 12.29 -3.43 -14.92
N PHE A 234 12.11 -4.66 -14.46
CA PHE A 234 12.76 -5.20 -13.27
C PHE A 234 14.27 -5.31 -13.44
N HIS A 235 14.77 -5.72 -14.62
CA HIS A 235 16.19 -5.64 -14.95
C HIS A 235 16.70 -4.21 -14.78
N SER A 236 16.02 -3.21 -15.34
CA SER A 236 16.42 -1.81 -15.21
C SER A 236 16.46 -1.33 -13.75
N LEU A 237 15.53 -1.78 -12.90
CA LEU A 237 15.54 -1.51 -11.46
C LEU A 237 16.71 -2.20 -10.76
N LEU A 238 16.96 -3.49 -11.04
CA LEU A 238 18.02 -4.27 -10.43
C LEU A 238 19.41 -3.77 -10.83
N GLU A 239 19.65 -3.53 -12.11
CA GLU A 239 20.93 -3.01 -12.59
C GLU A 239 21.20 -1.61 -12.04
N ALA A 240 20.18 -0.76 -11.82
CA ALA A 240 20.37 0.54 -11.17
C ALA A 240 20.95 0.40 -9.75
N ILE A 241 20.44 -0.53 -8.92
CA ILE A 241 20.96 -0.74 -7.57
C ILE A 241 22.31 -1.51 -7.57
N LEU A 242 22.55 -2.39 -8.54
CA LEU A 242 23.87 -3.02 -8.71
C LEU A 242 24.93 -1.96 -9.08
N ARG A 243 24.58 -0.99 -9.95
CA ARG A 243 25.47 0.15 -10.27
C ARG A 243 25.72 1.06 -9.07
N ASP A 244 24.70 1.33 -8.26
CA ASP A 244 24.91 2.05 -6.99
C ASP A 244 25.89 1.30 -6.07
N GLY A 245 25.80 -0.03 -6.00
CA GLY A 245 26.75 -0.87 -5.27
C GLY A 245 28.18 -0.83 -5.84
N GLU A 246 28.33 -0.93 -7.16
CA GLU A 246 29.62 -0.85 -7.87
C GLU A 246 30.29 0.51 -7.64
N ASP A 247 29.54 1.61 -7.73
CA ASP A 247 30.01 2.99 -7.48
C ASP A 247 30.41 3.26 -6.00
N MET A 248 30.14 2.31 -5.11
CA MET A 248 30.56 2.32 -3.70
C MET A 248 31.50 1.15 -3.35
N ALA A 249 31.96 0.39 -4.35
CA ALA A 249 32.80 -0.80 -4.19
C ALA A 249 32.22 -1.84 -3.19
N VAL A 250 30.89 -1.94 -3.10
CA VAL A 250 30.21 -2.86 -2.17
C VAL A 250 30.49 -4.31 -2.58
N THR A 251 30.97 -5.14 -1.66
CA THR A 251 31.33 -6.54 -1.93
C THR A 251 30.11 -7.46 -1.91
N ILE A 252 29.44 -7.65 -3.05
CA ILE A 252 28.34 -8.62 -3.24
C ILE A 252 28.53 -9.49 -4.49
N SER A 253 27.73 -10.54 -4.62
CA SER A 253 27.81 -11.53 -5.71
C SER A 253 27.20 -11.04 -7.03
N TYR A 254 27.63 -9.88 -7.54
CA TYR A 254 27.10 -9.22 -8.75
C TYR A 254 26.88 -10.17 -9.93
N HIS A 255 27.90 -10.97 -10.27
CA HIS A 255 27.83 -11.93 -11.38
C HIS A 255 26.70 -12.94 -11.17
N ALA A 256 26.58 -13.54 -9.98
CA ALA A 256 25.52 -14.49 -9.69
C ALA A 256 24.12 -13.85 -9.77
N ILE A 257 23.96 -12.63 -9.24
CA ILE A 257 22.69 -11.89 -9.30
C ILE A 257 22.26 -11.66 -10.76
N ARG A 258 23.19 -11.18 -11.62
CA ARG A 258 22.94 -10.99 -13.06
C ARG A 258 22.62 -12.32 -13.76
N SER A 259 23.41 -13.37 -13.51
CA SER A 259 23.18 -14.71 -14.09
C SER A 259 21.81 -15.30 -13.72
N TYR A 260 21.33 -15.12 -12.47
CA TYR A 260 19.99 -15.60 -12.10
C TYR A 260 18.88 -14.77 -12.73
N LEU A 261 19.04 -13.44 -12.83
CA LEU A 261 18.09 -12.61 -13.56
C LEU A 261 17.98 -13.06 -15.02
N ASP A 262 19.10 -13.24 -15.72
CA ASP A 262 19.11 -13.70 -17.11
C ASP A 262 18.44 -15.09 -17.24
N ARG A 263 18.78 -16.03 -16.36
CA ARG A 263 18.20 -17.40 -16.33
C ARG A 263 16.68 -17.39 -16.15
N PHE A 264 16.17 -16.58 -15.22
CA PHE A 264 14.75 -16.55 -14.85
C PHE A 264 13.95 -15.39 -15.46
N SER A 265 14.54 -14.59 -16.35
CA SER A 265 13.90 -13.43 -17.01
C SER A 265 12.55 -13.78 -17.64
N HIS A 266 12.46 -14.94 -18.29
CA HIS A 266 11.25 -15.47 -18.90
C HIS A 266 10.07 -15.66 -17.94
N VAL A 267 10.34 -15.86 -16.64
CA VAL A 267 9.30 -15.95 -15.59
C VAL A 267 8.70 -14.57 -15.31
N LEU A 268 9.52 -13.53 -15.33
CA LEU A 268 9.05 -12.15 -15.14
C LEU A 268 8.21 -11.67 -16.32
N ASP A 269 8.49 -12.15 -17.53
CA ASP A 269 7.68 -11.89 -18.72
C ASP A 269 6.25 -12.45 -18.62
N ALA A 270 5.97 -13.39 -17.72
CA ALA A 270 4.61 -13.91 -17.52
C ALA A 270 3.64 -12.85 -16.97
N VAL A 271 4.15 -11.80 -16.31
CA VAL A 271 3.36 -10.67 -15.81
C VAL A 271 3.01 -9.73 -16.97
N LYS A 272 1.73 -9.67 -17.36
CA LYS A 272 1.24 -8.87 -18.50
C LYS A 272 0.51 -7.60 -18.06
N VAL A 273 0.01 -7.54 -16.83
CA VAL A 273 -0.75 -6.39 -16.33
C VAL A 273 0.13 -5.53 -15.41
N PRO A 274 0.64 -4.37 -15.87
CA PRO A 274 1.37 -3.43 -15.02
C PRO A 274 0.45 -2.81 -13.97
N ARG A 275 0.63 -3.19 -12.70
CA ARG A 275 -0.18 -2.76 -11.54
C ARG A 275 0.61 -1.83 -10.64
N LEU A 276 -0.05 -0.85 -10.02
CA LEU A 276 0.61 0.08 -9.11
C LEU A 276 1.07 -0.65 -7.85
N VAL A 277 2.36 -0.55 -7.56
CA VAL A 277 3.01 -1.07 -6.36
C VAL A 277 3.80 0.06 -5.71
N VAL A 278 3.55 0.28 -4.43
CA VAL A 278 4.42 1.08 -3.54
C VAL A 278 5.17 0.04 -2.71
N PRO A 279 6.47 -0.24 -2.99
CA PRO A 279 7.14 -1.41 -2.41
C PRO A 279 7.13 -1.43 -0.88
N ASP A 280 7.25 -0.25 -0.28
CA ASP A 280 7.29 0.03 1.16
C ASP A 280 5.93 0.49 1.72
N ALA A 281 4.81 0.12 1.10
CA ALA A 281 3.45 0.44 1.58
C ALA A 281 3.13 -0.13 2.98
N SER A 282 3.78 -1.24 3.35
CA SER A 282 3.61 -1.93 4.63
C SER A 282 4.66 -1.55 5.67
N ASP A 283 5.59 -0.65 5.35
CA ASP A 283 6.62 -0.20 6.28
C ASP A 283 5.98 0.73 7.33
N ASP A 284 6.21 0.46 8.62
CA ASP A 284 5.64 1.25 9.72
C ASP A 284 6.02 2.75 9.62
N THR A 285 7.09 3.14 8.90
CA THR A 285 7.45 4.54 8.62
C THR A 285 6.65 5.21 7.49
N ASN A 286 5.94 4.43 6.66
CA ASN A 286 5.17 4.90 5.51
C ASN A 286 3.65 4.66 5.66
N LEU A 287 3.28 3.66 6.48
CA LEU A 287 1.90 3.29 6.77
C LEU A 287 1.23 4.30 7.72
N LEU A 288 0.14 4.92 7.29
CA LEU A 288 -0.64 5.84 8.12
C LEU A 288 -1.75 5.12 8.88
N VAL A 289 -1.86 5.46 10.16
CA VAL A 289 -2.91 4.96 11.06
C VAL A 289 -3.58 6.09 11.84
N SER A 290 -4.85 5.91 12.19
CA SER A 290 -5.55 6.72 13.21
C SER A 290 -6.23 5.80 14.22
N ARG A 291 -6.51 6.30 15.43
CA ARG A 291 -7.43 5.65 16.37
C ARG A 291 -8.76 6.37 16.34
N ALA A 292 -9.86 5.62 16.27
CA ALA A 292 -11.16 6.17 16.61
C ALA A 292 -11.13 6.65 18.07
N PRO A 293 -11.65 7.85 18.39
CA PRO A 293 -11.74 8.30 19.77
C PRO A 293 -12.63 7.30 20.52
N ALA A 294 -12.09 6.70 21.59
CA ALA A 294 -12.86 5.79 22.43
C ALA A 294 -14.12 6.52 22.91
N HIS A 295 -15.30 5.93 22.65
CA HIS A 295 -16.57 6.52 23.06
C HIS A 295 -16.51 6.91 24.54
N THR A 296 -16.48 8.21 24.81
CA THR A 296 -16.56 8.75 26.17
C THR A 296 -17.87 8.24 26.74
N LYS A 297 -17.77 7.51 27.86
CA LYS A 297 -18.93 6.90 28.51
C LYS A 297 -19.99 7.96 28.78
N GLU A 298 -21.23 7.53 28.60
CA GLU A 298 -22.51 8.19 28.88
C GLU A 298 -22.41 9.44 29.77
N ASN A 299 -22.90 10.56 29.23
CA ASN A 299 -23.11 11.79 29.98
C ASN A 299 -24.10 11.52 31.15
N PRO A 300 -23.70 11.64 32.44
CA PRO A 300 -24.55 11.25 33.56
C PRO A 300 -25.76 12.17 33.79
N TYR A 301 -25.85 13.28 33.06
CA TYR A 301 -26.85 14.33 33.25
C TYR A 301 -27.66 14.57 31.97
N SER A 302 -28.55 13.62 31.64
CA SER A 302 -29.57 13.77 30.60
C SER A 302 -30.79 12.87 30.85
N ARG A 303 -31.47 13.01 32.00
CA ARG A 303 -32.83 12.50 32.17
C ARG A 303 -33.70 13.32 33.14
N SER A 304 -34.20 14.43 32.62
CA SER A 304 -35.39 15.17 33.04
C SER A 304 -36.04 15.68 31.75
N GLU A 305 -37.35 15.69 31.53
CA GLU A 305 -38.51 15.14 32.23
C GLU A 305 -39.49 14.68 31.13
N GLN A 306 -40.26 13.62 31.36
CA GLN A 306 -41.60 13.55 30.78
C GLN A 306 -42.46 12.57 31.58
N GLU A 307 -43.39 13.16 32.33
CA GLU A 307 -44.42 12.49 33.10
C GLU A 307 -45.38 11.75 32.15
N TYR A 308 -45.81 10.56 32.53
CA TYR A 308 -47.23 10.20 32.41
C TYR A 308 -47.62 9.28 33.56
N SER A 309 -48.76 9.58 34.17
CA SER A 309 -49.27 8.93 35.38
C SER A 309 -49.84 7.54 35.12
N SER A 310 -49.59 6.62 36.05
CA SER A 310 -50.63 5.71 36.55
C SER A 310 -50.26 5.25 37.96
N GLU A 311 -51.18 5.49 38.90
CA GLU A 311 -51.08 5.18 40.33
C GLU A 311 -51.25 3.68 40.62
N GLU A 312 -50.72 3.16 41.74
CA GLU A 312 -51.53 2.61 42.85
C GLU A 312 -50.66 2.15 44.04
N SER A 313 -51.19 2.31 45.26
CA SER A 313 -50.60 2.03 46.58
C SER A 313 -50.26 0.53 46.79
N THR A 314 -49.36 0.11 47.71
CA THR A 314 -49.54 0.19 49.17
C THR A 314 -48.24 -0.24 49.92
N ALA A 315 -48.01 0.28 51.12
CA ALA A 315 -46.83 0.08 51.97
C ALA A 315 -47.15 -0.79 53.25
N PRO A 316 -46.34 -0.79 54.33
CA PRO A 316 -45.03 -1.44 54.56
C PRO A 316 -45.07 -2.35 55.85
N PRO A 317 -44.07 -2.35 56.77
CA PRO A 317 -42.67 -2.82 56.78
C PRO A 317 -42.58 -4.20 57.54
N PRO A 318 -41.80 -4.50 58.64
CA PRO A 318 -40.49 -4.03 59.16
C PRO A 318 -39.49 -5.12 59.69
N THR A 319 -38.34 -4.63 60.20
CA THR A 319 -37.51 -5.12 61.35
C THR A 319 -36.45 -6.24 61.22
N GLY A 320 -35.33 -6.06 61.97
CA GLY A 320 -34.27 -7.05 62.30
C GLY A 320 -32.97 -6.89 61.48
N VAL A 321 -32.03 -5.96 61.71
CA VAL A 321 -31.12 -5.65 62.85
C VAL A 321 -30.14 -6.78 63.27
N HIS A 322 -28.83 -6.46 63.30
CA HIS A 322 -27.68 -7.16 63.95
C HIS A 322 -27.28 -8.56 63.40
N ASP A 323 -26.02 -9.04 63.51
CA ASP A 323 -24.69 -8.39 63.48
C ASP A 323 -23.59 -9.46 63.25
N LEU A 324 -22.43 -9.02 62.73
CA LEU A 324 -21.05 -9.51 62.99
C LEU A 324 -20.67 -11.02 63.07
N VAL A 325 -19.72 -11.38 62.16
CA VAL A 325 -18.43 -12.09 62.39
C VAL A 325 -18.40 -13.62 62.62
N GLU A 326 -17.65 -14.30 61.72
CA GLU A 326 -16.66 -15.41 61.91
C GLU A 326 -16.27 -15.88 60.46
N ASN A 327 -15.04 -15.96 59.95
CA ASN A 327 -13.72 -16.45 60.42
C ASN A 327 -13.80 -17.91 60.95
N GLU A 328 -13.13 -18.94 60.39
CA GLU A 328 -12.09 -19.07 59.36
C GLU A 328 -12.19 -20.43 58.59
N GLU A 329 -11.11 -20.83 57.89
CA GLU A 329 -10.70 -22.20 57.54
C GLU A 329 -11.38 -22.97 56.38
N GLN A 330 -10.78 -22.79 55.20
CA GLN A 330 -10.53 -23.85 54.22
C GLN A 330 -9.41 -24.76 54.76
N PRO A 331 -9.47 -26.12 54.71
CA PRO A 331 -9.22 -26.83 53.44
C PRO A 331 -9.81 -28.25 53.25
N THR A 332 -9.97 -28.70 52.00
CA THR A 332 -9.26 -29.86 51.38
C THR A 332 -9.92 -30.27 50.05
N ALA A 333 -9.16 -31.00 49.22
CA ALA A 333 -9.51 -31.26 47.83
C ALA A 333 -10.36 -32.52 47.61
N SER A 334 -11.21 -32.48 46.59
CA SER A 334 -11.48 -33.65 45.74
C SER A 334 -11.83 -33.20 44.33
N GLY A 335 -11.03 -33.60 43.35
CA GLY A 335 -11.24 -33.20 41.96
C GLY A 335 -12.31 -34.04 41.27
N LYS A 336 -13.12 -33.41 40.43
CA LYS A 336 -13.75 -34.09 39.29
C LYS A 336 -13.76 -33.20 38.05
N GLN A 337 -13.37 -33.84 36.97
CA GLN A 337 -13.19 -33.34 35.61
C GLN A 337 -14.54 -33.13 34.90
N THR A 338 -14.50 -32.50 33.71
CA THR A 338 -15.64 -32.04 32.87
C THR A 338 -16.26 -30.71 33.35
N THR A 339 -16.66 -29.76 32.49
CA THR A 339 -16.78 -29.73 31.01
C THR A 339 -16.01 -28.57 30.36
N SER A 340 -15.85 -28.66 29.04
CA SER A 340 -15.46 -27.56 28.16
C SER A 340 -16.54 -26.48 28.11
N ASP A 341 -16.21 -25.21 28.34
CA ASP A 341 -17.10 -24.09 28.06
C ASP A 341 -16.40 -22.95 27.28
N ASP A 342 -16.98 -22.71 26.11
CA ASP A 342 -17.07 -21.49 25.30
C ASP A 342 -15.81 -20.65 24.96
N ALA A 343 -15.19 -21.02 23.84
CA ALA A 343 -14.22 -20.21 23.11
C ALA A 343 -14.89 -19.08 22.28
N THR A 344 -15.67 -18.20 22.92
CA THR A 344 -16.25 -17.01 22.29
C THR A 344 -15.98 -15.72 23.08
N SER A 345 -14.73 -15.51 23.48
CA SER A 345 -14.25 -14.15 23.80
C SER A 345 -14.33 -13.30 22.54
N ALA A 346 -15.39 -12.49 22.43
CA ALA A 346 -15.60 -11.57 21.33
C ALA A 346 -14.42 -10.61 21.23
N ARG A 347 -13.52 -10.86 20.25
CA ARG A 347 -12.40 -9.98 19.91
C ARG A 347 -12.94 -8.56 19.74
N LYS A 348 -12.69 -7.68 20.73
CA LYS A 348 -13.00 -6.25 20.58
C LYS A 348 -12.32 -5.76 19.30
N PRO A 349 -13.04 -5.06 18.40
CA PRO A 349 -12.42 -4.53 17.20
C PRO A 349 -11.27 -3.61 17.60
N SER A 350 -10.13 -3.75 16.94
CA SER A 350 -8.99 -2.86 17.16
C SER A 350 -9.40 -1.42 16.82
N ASN A 351 -9.24 -0.48 17.75
CA ASN A 351 -9.58 0.92 17.49
C ASN A 351 -8.64 1.59 16.47
N ILE A 352 -7.55 0.93 16.05
CA ILE A 352 -6.58 1.41 15.06
C ILE A 352 -7.08 1.07 13.64
N ALA A 353 -7.26 2.10 12.82
CA ALA A 353 -7.58 2.00 11.40
C ALA A 353 -6.38 2.40 10.54
N VAL A 354 -6.11 1.67 9.46
CA VAL A 354 -5.16 2.07 8.41
C VAL A 354 -5.82 3.09 7.50
N THR A 355 -5.27 4.30 7.46
CA THR A 355 -5.85 5.43 6.73
C THR A 355 -5.18 5.72 5.39
N GLY A 356 -3.97 5.21 5.14
CA GLY A 356 -3.30 5.35 3.84
C GLY A 356 -1.78 5.21 3.89
N ILE A 357 -1.11 5.90 2.96
CA ILE A 357 0.34 5.90 2.78
C ILE A 357 0.84 7.35 2.74
N TRP A 358 1.94 7.62 3.44
CA TRP A 358 2.55 8.94 3.58
C TRP A 358 3.32 9.37 2.32
N ASP A 359 4.20 8.50 1.81
CA ASP A 359 5.09 8.77 0.70
C ASP A 359 4.93 7.76 -0.44
N TRP A 360 4.67 8.30 -1.62
CA TRP A 360 4.44 7.58 -2.87
C TRP A 360 5.68 7.64 -3.79
N GLY A 361 6.80 8.21 -3.32
CA GLY A 361 7.99 8.46 -4.13
C GLY A 361 8.66 7.21 -4.72
N SER A 362 8.49 6.06 -4.08
CA SER A 362 9.00 4.73 -4.45
C SER A 362 8.12 3.98 -5.47
N ALA A 363 6.98 4.55 -5.86
CA ALA A 363 5.96 3.85 -6.65
C ALA A 363 6.47 3.35 -8.01
N VAL A 364 6.07 2.13 -8.38
CA VAL A 364 6.31 1.49 -9.66
C VAL A 364 5.02 0.91 -10.24
N TYR A 365 4.98 0.67 -11.55
CA TYR A 365 4.00 -0.21 -12.17
C TYR A 365 4.68 -1.54 -12.52
N GLY A 366 4.22 -2.63 -11.92
CA GLY A 366 4.90 -3.93 -11.88
C GLY A 366 4.00 -5.09 -11.45
N ASP A 367 4.64 -6.19 -11.05
CA ASP A 367 4.01 -7.33 -10.38
C ASP A 367 3.65 -6.97 -8.93
N PRO A 368 2.41 -7.17 -8.45
CA PRO A 368 2.03 -6.95 -7.06
C PRO A 368 2.93 -7.64 -6.03
N LEU A 369 3.50 -8.81 -6.37
CA LEU A 369 4.43 -9.55 -5.51
C LEU A 369 5.76 -8.80 -5.24
N PHE A 370 6.03 -7.70 -5.96
CA PHE A 370 7.20 -6.85 -5.72
C PHE A 370 7.09 -6.02 -4.43
N ALA A 371 5.92 -5.94 -3.77
CA ALA A 371 5.79 -5.28 -2.47
C ALA A 371 6.58 -6.02 -1.38
N THR A 372 7.30 -5.29 -0.51
CA THR A 372 8.16 -5.89 0.54
C THR A 372 7.36 -6.69 1.57
N ALA A 373 6.07 -6.37 1.75
CA ALA A 373 5.11 -7.11 2.55
C ALA A 373 5.06 -8.62 2.22
N PHE A 374 5.30 -8.99 0.96
CA PHE A 374 5.33 -10.38 0.55
C PHE A 374 6.63 -11.08 1.00
N ASN A 375 7.78 -10.43 0.84
CA ASN A 375 9.07 -11.06 1.04
C ASN A 375 9.51 -11.20 2.52
N GLN A 376 8.87 -10.48 3.45
CA GLN A 376 9.25 -10.47 4.87
C GLN A 376 8.38 -11.43 5.72
N GLU A 377 8.27 -12.70 5.31
CA GLU A 377 7.38 -13.70 5.94
C GLU A 377 5.92 -13.18 6.08
N ALA A 378 5.28 -12.89 4.94
CA ALA A 378 3.92 -12.36 4.85
C ALA A 378 2.93 -13.01 5.84
N SER A 379 2.37 -12.22 6.76
CA SER A 379 1.50 -12.75 7.81
C SER A 379 0.19 -13.30 7.24
N SER A 380 -0.40 -14.30 7.92
CA SER A 380 -1.66 -14.91 7.50
C SER A 380 -2.80 -13.90 7.37
N GLU A 381 -2.79 -12.88 8.23
CA GLU A 381 -3.77 -11.80 8.25
C GLU A 381 -3.59 -10.86 7.05
N PHE A 382 -2.35 -10.46 6.74
CA PHE A 382 -2.03 -9.71 5.53
C PHE A 382 -2.47 -10.47 4.27
N LEU A 383 -2.16 -11.76 4.18
CA LEU A 383 -2.59 -12.59 3.05
C LEU A 383 -4.11 -12.73 2.97
N ARG A 384 -4.81 -12.87 4.10
CA ARG A 384 -6.28 -12.86 4.15
C ARG A 384 -6.85 -11.53 3.66
N GLY A 385 -6.25 -10.41 4.07
CA GLY A 385 -6.63 -9.07 3.63
C GLY A 385 -6.41 -8.86 2.13
N PHE A 386 -5.29 -9.35 1.60
CA PHE A 386 -4.93 -9.19 0.19
C PHE A 386 -5.81 -10.03 -0.76
N ARG A 387 -6.27 -11.20 -0.32
CA ARG A 387 -7.21 -12.05 -1.11
C ARG A 387 -8.57 -11.41 -1.32
N LEU A 388 -9.03 -10.58 -0.38
CA LEU A 388 -10.34 -9.93 -0.47
C LEU A 388 -10.27 -8.77 -1.47
N SER A 389 -10.73 -8.99 -2.70
CA SER A 389 -10.94 -7.88 -3.64
C SER A 389 -11.94 -6.88 -3.04
N PRO A 390 -11.63 -5.57 -3.04
CA PRO A 390 -12.56 -4.50 -2.69
C PRO A 390 -13.92 -4.56 -3.40
N ARG A 391 -14.04 -5.30 -4.52
CA ARG A 391 -15.29 -5.52 -5.26
C ARG A 391 -16.29 -6.42 -4.52
N ALA A 392 -15.80 -7.36 -3.69
CA ALA A 392 -16.64 -8.38 -3.06
C ALA A 392 -17.56 -7.83 -1.96
N ASP A 393 -17.13 -6.77 -1.26
CA ASP A 393 -17.86 -6.15 -0.13
C ASP A 393 -19.20 -5.49 -0.52
N ARG A 394 -19.49 -5.29 -1.82
CA ARG A 394 -20.69 -4.55 -2.28
C ARG A 394 -21.70 -5.35 -3.09
N SER A 395 -21.45 -6.62 -3.38
CA SER A 395 -22.50 -7.49 -3.92
C SER A 395 -23.37 -7.97 -2.76
N PRO A 396 -24.70 -7.73 -2.76
CA PRO A 396 -25.58 -8.48 -1.88
C PRO A 396 -25.36 -9.95 -2.19
N ARG A 397 -24.96 -10.76 -1.19
CA ARG A 397 -24.92 -12.21 -1.35
C ARG A 397 -26.31 -12.66 -1.78
N SER A 398 -26.47 -12.93 -3.08
CA SER A 398 -27.64 -13.60 -3.61
C SER A 398 -27.64 -14.98 -2.97
N ARG A 399 -28.37 -15.11 -1.86
CA ARG A 399 -28.78 -16.40 -1.32
C ARG A 399 -29.66 -17.01 -2.40
N LYS A 400 -29.03 -17.76 -3.31
CA LYS A 400 -29.73 -18.75 -4.13
C LYS A 400 -30.35 -19.71 -3.12
N THR A 401 -31.63 -19.47 -2.83
CA THR A 401 -32.46 -20.38 -2.05
C THR A 401 -32.41 -21.72 -2.76
N LEU A 402 -31.81 -22.71 -2.10
CA LEU A 402 -31.65 -24.05 -2.63
C LEU A 402 -33.03 -24.70 -2.73
N LYS A 403 -33.74 -24.44 -3.83
CA LYS A 403 -35.02 -25.04 -4.12
C LYS A 403 -34.76 -26.50 -4.44
N ARG A 404 -34.91 -27.37 -3.43
CA ARG A 404 -34.93 -28.83 -3.59
C ARG A 404 -36.12 -29.21 -4.50
N SER A 405 -35.92 -29.16 -5.81
CA SER A 405 -36.60 -30.07 -6.73
C SER A 405 -35.84 -31.38 -6.69
N ARG A 406 -36.44 -32.35 -6.00
CA ARG A 406 -36.14 -33.77 -6.15
C ARG A 406 -36.49 -34.15 -7.58
N ASP A 407 -35.51 -34.56 -8.37
CA ASP A 407 -35.60 -35.52 -9.48
C ASP A 407 -34.17 -35.95 -9.91
N GLU A 408 -34.07 -37.10 -10.54
CA GLU A 408 -33.00 -38.11 -10.47
C GLU A 408 -31.65 -37.82 -11.16
N ASP A 409 -30.60 -38.43 -10.60
CA ASP A 409 -29.42 -39.04 -11.22
C ASP A 409 -28.65 -38.34 -12.37
N ASN A 410 -27.61 -37.58 -12.00
CA ASN A 410 -26.31 -37.63 -12.72
C ASN A 410 -25.15 -37.13 -11.82
N PRO A 411 -24.11 -37.93 -11.51
CA PRO A 411 -22.94 -37.47 -10.75
C PRO A 411 -21.94 -36.80 -11.70
N GLN A 412 -22.21 -35.55 -12.09
CA GLN A 412 -21.24 -34.73 -12.82
C GLN A 412 -20.43 -33.87 -11.85
N GLU A 413 -19.12 -34.09 -11.82
CA GLU A 413 -18.13 -33.39 -11.00
C GLU A 413 -17.88 -31.96 -11.52
N ASP A 414 -18.86 -31.06 -11.34
CA ASP A 414 -18.68 -29.60 -11.54
C ASP A 414 -18.08 -28.98 -10.25
N ASP A 415 -16.80 -29.22 -9.98
CA ASP A 415 -16.09 -28.73 -8.78
C ASP A 415 -15.01 -27.67 -9.08
N SER A 416 -14.86 -26.72 -8.16
CA SER A 416 -13.74 -25.75 -7.97
C SER A 416 -13.43 -24.58 -8.93
N ASP A 417 -13.82 -24.53 -10.20
CA ASP A 417 -13.25 -23.54 -11.16
C ASP A 417 -13.73 -22.05 -11.07
N LYS A 418 -14.47 -21.62 -10.04
CA LYS A 418 -15.13 -20.28 -10.00
C LYS A 418 -14.52 -19.22 -9.08
N ASP A 419 -13.54 -19.56 -8.26
CA ASP A 419 -12.90 -18.59 -7.35
C ASP A 419 -11.64 -17.91 -7.92
N ASP A 420 -11.09 -18.42 -9.04
CA ASP A 420 -9.87 -17.87 -9.65
C ASP A 420 -10.06 -16.60 -10.50
N GLU A 421 -11.29 -16.26 -10.91
CA GLU A 421 -11.58 -15.12 -11.81
C GLU A 421 -11.25 -13.74 -11.18
N ASN A 422 -10.97 -13.69 -9.87
CA ASN A 422 -10.64 -12.46 -9.13
C ASN A 422 -9.16 -12.32 -8.72
N ASP A 423 -8.27 -13.24 -9.06
CA ASP A 423 -6.85 -13.07 -8.73
C ASP A 423 -6.14 -12.07 -9.65
N ILE A 424 -5.21 -11.34 -9.07
CA ILE A 424 -4.33 -10.38 -9.74
C ILE A 424 -2.89 -10.87 -9.84
N ILE A 425 -2.55 -11.98 -9.18
CA ILE A 425 -1.25 -12.64 -9.27
C ILE A 425 -1.22 -13.53 -10.51
N GLU A 426 -0.60 -13.02 -11.57
CA GLU A 426 -0.37 -13.75 -12.82
C GLU A 426 0.65 -14.88 -12.58
N ASP A 427 0.54 -16.00 -13.31
CA ASP A 427 1.50 -17.12 -13.26
C ASP A 427 1.87 -17.57 -11.83
N ARG A 428 0.88 -18.09 -11.09
CA ARG A 428 1.06 -18.58 -9.71
C ARG A 428 2.13 -19.69 -9.61
N ASP A 429 2.23 -20.56 -10.60
CA ASP A 429 3.14 -21.72 -10.60
C ASP A 429 4.61 -21.29 -10.40
N ASN A 430 5.02 -20.17 -11.01
CA ASN A 430 6.38 -19.65 -10.88
C ASN A 430 6.49 -18.40 -9.97
N ALA A 431 5.42 -18.01 -9.28
CA ALA A 431 5.43 -16.84 -8.40
C ALA A 431 6.46 -16.94 -7.26
N SER A 432 6.78 -18.15 -6.78
CA SER A 432 7.87 -18.38 -5.81
C SER A 432 9.25 -17.99 -6.34
N ILE A 433 9.52 -18.19 -7.64
CA ILE A 433 10.75 -17.74 -8.31
C ILE A 433 10.77 -16.22 -8.40
N ARG A 434 9.64 -15.59 -8.75
CA ARG A 434 9.54 -14.12 -8.82
C ARG A 434 9.78 -13.47 -7.45
N LEU A 435 9.19 -14.02 -6.39
CA LEU A 435 9.44 -13.59 -5.00
C LEU A 435 10.92 -13.66 -4.61
N LEU A 436 11.62 -14.74 -5.00
CA LEU A 436 13.06 -14.85 -4.79
C LEU A 436 13.87 -13.79 -5.56
N LEU A 437 13.53 -13.51 -6.81
CA LEU A 437 14.16 -12.43 -7.59
C LEU A 437 13.91 -11.05 -6.95
N TYR A 438 12.70 -10.79 -6.50
CA TYR A 438 12.35 -9.55 -5.79
C TYR A 438 13.06 -9.45 -4.45
N GLU A 439 13.32 -10.58 -3.77
CA GLU A 439 14.10 -10.57 -2.52
C GLU A 439 15.58 -10.32 -2.78
N CYS A 440 16.15 -10.86 -3.87
CA CYS A 440 17.49 -10.46 -4.30
C CYS A 440 17.57 -8.94 -4.54
N TYR A 441 16.56 -8.32 -5.15
CA TYR A 441 16.48 -6.86 -5.29
C TYR A 441 16.40 -6.15 -3.92
N HIS A 442 15.40 -6.46 -3.10
CA HIS A 442 15.17 -5.77 -1.81
C HIS A 442 16.29 -5.98 -0.80
N ALA A 443 16.93 -7.14 -0.81
CA ALA A 443 18.12 -7.40 -0.01
C ALA A 443 19.34 -6.62 -0.54
N THR A 444 19.53 -6.53 -1.86
CA THR A 444 20.60 -5.70 -2.47
C THR A 444 20.42 -4.22 -2.14
N VAL A 445 19.20 -3.67 -2.27
CA VAL A 445 18.86 -2.31 -1.81
C VAL A 445 19.19 -2.14 -0.34
N GLY A 446 18.81 -3.10 0.50
CA GLY A 446 19.09 -3.09 1.94
C GLY A 446 20.58 -3.03 2.29
N VAL A 447 21.43 -3.74 1.55
CA VAL A 447 22.90 -3.69 1.70
C VAL A 447 23.45 -2.34 1.21
N VAL A 448 23.23 -1.99 -0.06
CA VAL A 448 23.85 -0.80 -0.70
C VAL A 448 23.45 0.50 0.01
N THR A 449 22.21 0.58 0.53
CA THR A 449 21.74 1.71 1.35
C THR A 449 22.66 2.02 2.53
N GLN A 450 23.22 1.01 3.21
CA GLN A 450 24.07 1.24 4.38
C GLN A 450 25.43 1.86 4.03
N PHE A 451 25.90 1.66 2.79
CA PHE A 451 27.13 2.28 2.29
C PHE A 451 26.91 3.73 1.85
N TYR A 452 25.75 4.04 1.26
CA TYR A 452 25.37 5.41 0.91
C TYR A 452 25.10 6.28 2.15
N ARG A 453 24.54 5.67 3.21
CA ARG A 453 24.07 6.36 4.42
C ARG A 453 24.39 5.54 5.68
N PRO A 454 25.67 5.48 6.09
CA PRO A 454 26.06 4.79 7.32
C PRO A 454 25.49 5.52 8.55
N GLY A 455 24.91 4.75 9.47
CA GLY A 455 24.41 5.17 10.77
C GLY A 455 24.71 4.13 11.84
N PRO A 456 24.27 4.33 13.10
CA PRO A 456 24.65 3.50 14.24
C PRO A 456 24.30 2.02 14.06
N ASP A 457 23.13 1.70 13.51
CA ASP A 457 22.69 0.32 13.28
C ASP A 457 23.14 -0.26 11.92
N SER A 458 23.91 0.47 11.12
CA SER A 458 24.12 0.11 9.71
C SER A 458 24.78 -1.25 9.54
N ASN A 459 25.73 -1.62 10.39
CA ASN A 459 26.34 -2.97 10.38
C ASN A 459 25.27 -4.07 10.62
N THR A 460 24.39 -3.89 11.59
CA THR A 460 23.31 -4.83 11.90
C THR A 460 22.31 -4.94 10.74
N LYS A 461 21.92 -3.81 10.15
CA LYS A 461 21.00 -3.72 9.00
C LYS A 461 21.63 -4.32 7.73
N GLU A 462 22.90 -4.03 7.47
CA GLU A 462 23.69 -4.58 6.37
C GLU A 462 23.82 -6.10 6.49
N LEU A 463 24.25 -6.60 7.64
CA LEU A 463 24.45 -8.03 7.88
C LEU A 463 23.12 -8.81 7.77
N ALA A 464 22.01 -8.23 8.25
CA ALA A 464 20.68 -8.79 8.05
C ALA A 464 20.29 -8.85 6.55
N ALA A 465 20.56 -7.79 5.79
CA ALA A 465 20.30 -7.75 4.35
C ALA A 465 21.21 -8.74 3.57
N ARG A 466 22.50 -8.84 3.92
CA ARG A 466 23.43 -9.84 3.34
C ARG A 466 22.96 -11.28 3.57
N ARG A 467 22.46 -11.60 4.78
CA ARG A 467 21.91 -12.93 5.09
C ARG A 467 20.68 -13.25 4.22
N ARG A 468 19.79 -12.27 4.01
CA ARG A 468 18.62 -12.41 3.12
C ARG A 468 19.05 -12.63 1.66
N LEU A 469 19.99 -11.82 1.16
CA LEU A 469 20.54 -11.96 -0.19
C LEU A 469 21.17 -13.34 -0.41
N ALA A 470 21.99 -13.81 0.54
CA ALA A 470 22.60 -15.13 0.48
C ALA A 470 21.56 -16.26 0.47
N ALA A 471 20.51 -16.18 1.31
CA ALA A 471 19.44 -17.16 1.35
C ALA A 471 18.64 -17.20 0.02
N ALA A 472 18.32 -16.03 -0.55
CA ALA A 472 17.62 -15.94 -1.82
C ALA A 472 18.45 -16.52 -2.99
N LEU A 473 19.76 -16.23 -3.04
CA LEU A 473 20.67 -16.77 -4.06
C LEU A 473 20.85 -18.30 -3.95
N VAL A 474 20.86 -18.86 -2.74
CA VAL A 474 20.88 -20.32 -2.55
C VAL A 474 19.58 -20.96 -3.04
N ALA A 475 18.42 -20.39 -2.69
CA ALA A 475 17.12 -20.90 -3.13
C ALA A 475 16.93 -20.81 -4.67
N LEU A 476 17.41 -19.72 -5.31
CA LEU A 476 17.41 -19.60 -6.77
C LEU A 476 18.29 -20.66 -7.45
N ASN A 477 19.41 -21.06 -6.82
CA ASN A 477 20.24 -22.16 -7.30
C ASN A 477 19.48 -23.49 -7.25
N GLU A 478 18.88 -23.80 -6.09
CA GLU A 478 18.14 -25.05 -5.86
C GLU A 478 16.95 -25.23 -6.82
N VAL A 479 16.15 -24.18 -7.03
CA VAL A 479 15.06 -24.21 -8.02
C VAL A 479 15.60 -24.36 -9.45
N GLY A 480 16.74 -23.72 -9.75
CA GLY A 480 17.42 -23.87 -11.03
C GLY A 480 17.77 -25.32 -11.36
N GLU A 481 18.38 -26.03 -10.42
CA GLU A 481 18.76 -27.45 -10.60
C GLU A 481 17.53 -28.37 -10.71
N ALA A 482 16.45 -28.08 -9.98
CA ALA A 482 15.22 -28.86 -10.04
C ALA A 482 14.55 -28.81 -11.43
N VAL A 483 14.54 -27.64 -12.09
CA VAL A 483 13.95 -27.44 -13.42
C VAL A 483 14.68 -28.23 -14.52
N VAL A 484 15.98 -28.48 -14.36
CA VAL A 484 16.76 -29.33 -15.29
C VAL A 484 16.41 -30.82 -15.13
N GLY A 485 15.84 -31.22 -13.98
CA GLY A 485 15.67 -32.62 -13.61
C GLY A 485 14.30 -33.27 -13.88
N LYS A 486 13.17 -32.57 -13.66
CA LYS A 486 11.82 -33.20 -13.66
C LYS A 486 10.68 -32.28 -14.12
N ARG A 487 9.61 -32.88 -14.67
CA ARG A 487 8.34 -32.19 -14.99
C ARG A 487 7.74 -31.50 -13.75
N PRO A 488 7.12 -30.31 -13.89
CA PRO A 488 6.39 -29.67 -12.80
C PRO A 488 5.26 -30.56 -12.28
N ARG A 489 5.13 -30.67 -10.95
CA ARG A 489 3.89 -31.15 -10.32
C ARG A 489 2.93 -29.97 -10.21
N ARG A 490 1.71 -30.12 -10.72
CA ARG A 490 0.60 -29.21 -10.36
C ARG A 490 0.42 -29.25 -8.84
N VAL A 491 0.40 -28.08 -8.22
CA VAL A 491 -0.08 -27.89 -6.85
C VAL A 491 -1.60 -27.65 -6.94
N SER A 492 -2.38 -28.25 -6.03
CA SER A 492 -3.85 -28.16 -6.09
C SER A 492 -4.38 -26.78 -5.67
N GLY A 493 -5.56 -26.42 -6.18
CA GLY A 493 -6.03 -25.03 -6.39
C GLY A 493 -5.97 -24.03 -5.22
N ASP A 494 -6.07 -24.47 -3.96
CA ASP A 494 -6.27 -23.55 -2.82
C ASP A 494 -4.99 -22.97 -2.19
N THR A 495 -3.81 -23.40 -2.65
CA THR A 495 -2.55 -23.03 -2.00
C THR A 495 -1.90 -21.84 -2.71
N TRP A 496 -1.94 -20.66 -2.06
CA TRP A 496 -1.13 -19.50 -2.44
C TRP A 496 0.33 -19.91 -2.67
N PRO A 497 1.07 -19.26 -3.60
CA PRO A 497 2.37 -19.75 -4.05
C PRO A 497 3.27 -20.11 -2.87
N PRO A 498 3.88 -21.31 -2.87
CA PRO A 498 4.64 -21.79 -1.74
C PRO A 498 5.80 -20.82 -1.49
N TRP A 499 5.74 -20.15 -0.34
CA TRP A 499 6.80 -19.25 0.10
C TRP A 499 8.14 -20.00 0.04
N PRO A 500 9.20 -19.41 -0.54
CA PRO A 500 10.50 -20.05 -0.54
C PRO A 500 10.89 -20.36 0.91
N PRO A 501 11.47 -21.54 1.20
CA PRO A 501 11.68 -22.02 2.57
C PRO A 501 12.78 -21.22 3.29
N MET A 502 12.43 -20.02 3.73
CA MET A 502 13.27 -19.22 4.61
C MET A 502 13.31 -19.89 5.99
N LYS A 503 14.51 -20.15 6.48
CA LYS A 503 14.70 -20.74 7.82
C LYS A 503 14.16 -19.76 8.85
N LYS A 504 13.02 -20.11 9.46
CA LYS A 504 12.39 -19.35 10.56
C LYS A 504 13.45 -18.86 11.53
N ARG A 505 13.45 -17.55 11.81
CA ARG A 505 14.25 -17.02 12.92
C ARG A 505 13.79 -17.69 14.21
N LYS A 506 14.72 -18.35 14.90
CA LYS A 506 14.52 -18.74 16.29
C LYS A 506 14.26 -17.45 17.08
N ARG A 507 13.12 -17.35 17.77
CA ARG A 507 12.92 -16.29 18.76
C ARG A 507 13.86 -16.58 19.93
N ASP A 508 14.73 -15.65 20.24
CA ASP A 508 15.50 -15.67 21.47
C ASP A 508 14.60 -15.11 22.59
N ASP A 509 13.70 -15.95 23.09
CA ASP A 509 12.96 -15.67 24.31
C ASP A 509 13.87 -15.88 25.53
N GLY A 510 14.05 -14.81 26.31
CA GLY A 510 14.42 -14.92 27.73
C GLY A 510 15.88 -14.71 28.11
N SER A 511 16.21 -13.48 28.52
CA SER A 511 16.92 -13.26 29.78
C SER A 511 16.47 -11.92 30.37
N SER A 512 15.77 -11.98 31.50
CA SER A 512 15.32 -10.80 32.24
C SER A 512 16.40 -10.34 33.21
N ALA A 513 16.44 -9.03 33.42
CA ALA A 513 17.05 -8.27 34.52
C ALA A 513 17.89 -9.04 35.57
N ASP A 514 19.15 -8.62 35.71
CA ASP A 514 19.72 -8.40 37.04
C ASP A 514 20.75 -7.25 36.98
N ALA A 515 20.45 -6.14 37.66
CA ALA A 515 21.32 -4.98 37.76
C ALA A 515 21.07 -4.18 39.07
N HIS A 516 21.08 -4.88 40.21
CA HIS A 516 21.38 -4.22 41.48
C HIS A 516 22.87 -3.88 41.52
N GLY A 517 23.19 -2.58 41.63
CA GLY A 517 24.56 -2.09 41.44
C GLY A 517 25.46 -2.22 42.66
N LYS A 518 26.75 -1.88 42.45
CA LYS A 518 27.64 -1.26 43.45
C LYS A 518 28.91 -0.72 42.78
N LEU A 519 29.31 0.47 43.24
CA LEU A 519 30.58 1.19 42.99
C LEU A 519 30.77 1.73 41.56
#